data_AF-A0A0J6C2I3-F1
#
_entry.id   AF-A0A0J6C2I3-F1
#
_cell.length_a   1.000
_cell.length_b   1.000
_cell.length_c   1.000
_cell.angle_alpha   90.00
_cell.angle_beta   90.00
_cell.angle_gamma   90.00
#
_symmetry.space_group_name_H-M   'P 1'
#
loop_
_entity.id
_entity.type
_entity.pdbx_description
1 polymer ?
#
loop_
_entity_poly.entity_id
_entity_poly.type
_entity_poly.pdbx_seq_one_letter_code
_entity_poly.pdbx_strand_id
1 'polypeptide(L)'
;DDRGLVDGNGFAMPMLLAIRHVHQLLIKADLRMSTSLVAKSGETREVHHVACLLAYGANAIVPYLAQRTVEQLTLTEGLQGTVVDNVKTYT
;
A
#
# COMPACT_ATOMS: atom_id res chain seq x y z
N ASP A 1 7.39 -1.89 -2.45
CA ASP A 1 7.20 -2.82 -1.32
C ASP A 1 8.19 -2.38 -0.26
N ASP A 2 7.69 -1.88 0.86
CA ASP A 2 8.42 -1.30 1.98
C ASP A 2 8.66 -2.31 3.13
N ARG A 3 8.25 -3.57 2.97
CA ARG A 3 8.42 -4.63 3.99
C ARG A 3 9.87 -5.05 4.25
N GLY A 4 10.80 -4.79 3.33
CA GLY A 4 12.16 -5.32 3.35
C GLY A 4 13.09 -4.74 4.42
N LEU A 5 12.60 -3.90 5.34
CA LEU A 5 13.42 -3.13 6.28
C LEU A 5 13.69 -3.88 7.61
N VAL A 6 13.79 -5.19 7.56
CA VAL A 6 13.84 -6.05 8.75
C VAL A 6 15.20 -5.97 9.48
N ASP A 7 16.27 -5.55 8.80
CA ASP A 7 17.65 -5.67 9.30
C ASP A 7 18.23 -4.36 9.90
N GLY A 8 17.39 -3.36 10.19
CA GLY A 8 17.76 -2.18 10.98
C GLY A 8 18.67 -1.14 10.31
N ASN A 9 19.15 -1.37 9.07
CA ASN A 9 20.09 -0.49 8.39
C ASN A 9 19.52 0.25 7.16
N GLY A 10 18.24 0.61 7.18
CA GLY A 10 17.59 1.35 6.09
C GLY A 10 16.29 2.04 6.50
N PHE A 11 15.87 3.01 5.70
CA PHE A 11 14.61 3.73 5.88
C PHE A 11 13.64 3.44 4.73
N ALA A 12 12.35 3.31 5.05
CA ALA A 12 11.30 3.24 4.04
C ALA A 12 11.22 4.57 3.31
N MET A 13 11.32 4.52 1.99
CA MET A 13 10.91 5.65 1.16
C MET A 13 9.38 5.75 1.21
N PRO A 14 8.81 6.94 1.43
CA PRO A 14 7.36 7.13 1.32
C PRO A 14 6.87 6.60 -0.04
N MET A 15 5.90 5.69 -0.04
CA MET A 15 5.52 4.99 -1.27
C MET A 15 4.90 5.94 -2.29
N LEU A 16 4.25 7.01 -1.84
CA LEU A 16 3.72 8.04 -2.73
C LEU A 16 4.84 8.70 -3.56
N LEU A 17 5.98 9.00 -2.93
CA LEU A 17 7.15 9.56 -3.61
C LEU A 17 7.77 8.54 -4.57
N ALA A 18 7.94 7.29 -4.11
CA ALA A 18 8.49 6.22 -4.93
C ALA A 18 7.65 5.96 -6.19
N ILE A 19 6.32 5.86 -6.04
CA ILE A 19 5.39 5.66 -7.15
C ILE A 19 5.46 6.82 -8.14
N ARG A 20 5.43 8.07 -7.67
CA ARG A 20 5.52 9.24 -8.55
C ARG A 20 6.79 9.20 -9.39
N HIS A 21 7.92 8.94 -8.74
CA HIS A 21 9.21 8.95 -9.39
C HIS A 21 9.28 7.87 -10.48
N VAL A 22 8.92 6.63 -10.14
CA VAL A 22 8.89 5.51 -11.09
C VAL A 22 7.91 5.78 -12.22
N HIS A 23 6.71 6.26 -11.92
CA HIS A 23 5.71 6.61 -12.94
C HIS A 23 6.25 7.63 -13.95
N GLN A 24 6.90 8.70 -13.47
CA GLN A 24 7.50 9.71 -14.34
C GLN A 24 8.71 9.19 -15.14
N LEU A 25 9.53 8.32 -14.54
CA LEU A 25 10.62 7.66 -15.26
C LEU A 25 10.11 6.75 -16.38
N LEU A 26 9.06 5.98 -16.14
CA LEU A 26 8.46 5.12 -17.14
C LEU A 26 7.81 5.91 -18.29
N ILE A 27 7.24 7.09 -18.01
CA ILE A 27 6.77 7.99 -19.07
C ILE A 27 7.94 8.46 -19.93
N LYS A 28 9.05 8.89 -19.31
CA LYS A 28 10.24 9.34 -20.04
C LYS A 28 10.89 8.24 -20.88
N ALA A 29 10.76 7.00 -20.43
CA ALA A 29 11.26 5.82 -21.14
C ALA A 29 10.24 5.23 -22.14
N ASP A 30 9.05 5.82 -22.27
CA ASP A 30 7.94 5.31 -23.09
C ASP A 30 7.47 3.89 -22.74
N LEU A 31 7.71 3.46 -21.50
CA LEU A 31 7.37 2.12 -20.99
C LEU A 31 6.11 2.12 -20.13
N ARG A 32 5.48 3.28 -19.91
CA ARG A 32 4.33 3.41 -18.98
C ARG A 32 3.11 2.61 -19.42
N MET A 33 2.85 2.52 -20.73
CA MET A 33 1.69 1.80 -21.27
C MET A 33 1.89 0.27 -21.22
N SER A 34 3.13 -0.19 -21.16
CA SER A 34 3.49 -1.61 -21.13
C SER A 34 3.69 -2.16 -19.71
N THR A 35 3.55 -1.33 -18.67
CA THR A 35 3.86 -1.69 -17.28
C THR A 35 2.74 -1.28 -16.32
N SER A 36 2.40 -2.16 -15.39
CA SER A 36 1.49 -1.86 -14.27
C SER A 36 2.28 -1.63 -12.99
N LEU A 37 1.91 -0.59 -12.23
CA LEU A 37 2.53 -0.28 -10.95
C LEU A 37 1.65 -0.74 -9.79
N VAL A 38 2.17 -1.63 -8.94
CA VAL A 38 1.47 -2.11 -7.74
C VAL A 38 2.15 -1.56 -6.49
N ALA A 39 1.43 -0.75 -5.73
CA ALA A 39 1.92 -0.14 -4.49
C ALA A 39 1.60 -1.05 -3.30
N LYS A 40 2.57 -1.85 -2.87
CA LYS A 40 2.51 -2.54 -1.58
C LYS A 40 3.15 -1.65 -0.52
N SER A 41 2.33 -1.13 0.40
CA SER A 41 2.73 -0.12 1.39
C SER A 41 2.15 -0.44 2.77
N GLY A 42 2.93 -0.18 3.82
CA GLY A 42 2.47 -0.21 5.20
C GLY A 42 1.90 1.13 5.69
N GLU A 43 2.10 2.22 4.95
CA GLU A 43 1.61 3.55 5.33
C GLU A 43 0.16 3.82 4.89
N THR A 44 -0.31 3.09 3.88
CA THR A 44 -1.67 3.23 3.33
C THR A 44 -2.69 2.64 4.28
N ARG A 45 -3.53 3.51 4.85
CA ARG A 45 -4.58 3.13 5.82
C ARG A 45 -5.89 3.90 5.64
N GLU A 46 -5.82 5.12 5.12
CA GLU A 46 -6.97 6.00 4.88
C GLU A 46 -7.29 6.11 3.39
N VAL A 47 -8.54 6.47 3.09
CA VAL A 47 -9.04 6.71 1.73
C VAL A 47 -8.20 7.76 0.98
N HIS A 48 -7.66 8.75 1.68
CA HIS A 48 -6.81 9.78 1.10
C HIS A 48 -5.49 9.18 0.55
N HIS A 49 -4.84 8.28 1.30
CA HIS A 49 -3.61 7.63 0.84
C HIS A 49 -3.85 6.81 -0.42
N VAL A 50 -4.99 6.10 -0.48
CA VAL A 50 -5.39 5.31 -1.64
C VAL A 50 -5.64 6.22 -2.85
N ALA A 51 -6.46 7.26 -2.69
CA ALA A 51 -6.77 8.22 -3.75
C ALA A 51 -5.51 8.89 -4.31
N CYS A 52 -4.59 9.31 -3.43
CA CYS A 52 -3.34 9.90 -3.86
C CYS A 52 -2.45 8.88 -4.60
N LEU A 53 -2.29 7.65 -4.11
CA LEU A 53 -1.48 6.65 -4.81
C LEU A 53 -2.00 6.35 -6.23
N LEU A 54 -3.33 6.27 -6.40
CA LEU A 54 -3.96 6.12 -7.71
C LEU A 54 -3.68 7.34 -8.60
N ALA A 55 -3.91 8.55 -8.10
CA ALA A 55 -3.68 9.79 -8.85
C ALA A 55 -2.21 10.00 -9.27
N TYR A 56 -1.27 9.45 -8.50
CA TYR A 56 0.16 9.54 -8.77
C TYR A 56 0.68 8.41 -9.68
N GLY A 57 -0.18 7.47 -10.08
CA GLY A 57 0.09 6.53 -11.16
C GLY A 57 0.14 5.05 -10.78
N ALA A 58 -0.24 4.68 -9.55
CA ALA A 58 -0.42 3.28 -9.17
C ALA A 58 -1.66 2.67 -9.86
N ASN A 59 -1.56 1.42 -10.30
CA ASN A 59 -2.65 0.65 -10.89
C ASN A 59 -3.40 -0.18 -9.84
N ALA A 60 -2.70 -0.65 -8.82
CA ALA A 60 -3.28 -1.38 -7.69
C ALA A 60 -2.52 -1.08 -6.40
N ILE A 61 -3.19 -1.23 -5.27
CA ILE A 61 -2.66 -0.88 -3.95
C ILE A 61 -2.93 -2.05 -3.00
N VAL A 62 -1.89 -2.45 -2.26
CA VAL A 62 -1.95 -3.53 -1.26
C VAL A 62 -1.55 -2.94 0.10
N PRO A 63 -2.53 -2.50 0.92
CA PRO A 63 -2.30 -1.92 2.24
C PRO A 63 -2.06 -3.03 3.28
N TYR A 64 -0.93 -3.73 3.15
CA TYR A 64 -0.71 -4.97 3.91
C TYR A 64 -0.70 -4.73 5.42
N LEU A 65 -0.13 -3.62 5.90
CA LEU A 65 -0.02 -3.38 7.33
C LEU A 65 -1.38 -3.06 7.92
N ALA A 66 -2.20 -2.24 7.25
CA ALA A 66 -3.56 -1.96 7.68
C ALA A 66 -4.41 -3.25 7.74
N GLN A 67 -4.31 -4.11 6.72
CA GLN A 67 -4.98 -5.41 6.73
C GLN A 67 -4.53 -6.29 7.91
N ARG A 68 -3.22 -6.33 8.20
CA ARG A 68 -2.67 -7.07 9.36
C ARG A 68 -3.10 -6.45 10.68
N THR A 69 -3.23 -5.14 10.78
CA THR A 69 -3.76 -4.47 11.98
C THR A 69 -5.21 -4.84 12.22
N VAL A 70 -6.06 -4.88 11.18
CA VAL A 70 -7.47 -5.30 11.31
C VAL A 70 -7.57 -6.77 11.75
N GLU A 71 -6.75 -7.64 11.15
CA GLU A 71 -6.63 -9.05 11.57
C GLU A 71 -6.25 -9.16 13.05
N GLN A 72 -5.18 -8.47 13.46
CA GLN A 72 -4.70 -8.50 14.84
C GLN A 72 -5.76 -7.97 15.83
N LEU A 73 -6.43 -6.86 15.52
CA LEU A 73 -7.47 -6.30 16.39
C LEU A 73 -8.67 -7.24 16.55
N THR A 74 -9.02 -7.98 15.50
CA THR A 74 -10.09 -8.99 15.58
C THR A 74 -9.68 -10.17 16.47
N LEU A 75 -8.41 -10.59 16.39
CA LEU A 75 -7.87 -11.69 17.20
C LEU A 75 -7.71 -11.34 18.67
N THR A 76 -7.40 -10.07 19.00
CA THR A 76 -7.26 -9.59 20.38
C THR A 76 -8.57 -9.07 20.98
N GLU A 77 -9.72 -9.45 20.43
CA GLU A 77 -11.07 -9.02 20.84
C GLU A 77 -11.31 -7.49 20.82
N GLY A 78 -10.49 -6.73 20.10
CA GLY A 78 -10.65 -5.29 19.89
C GLY A 78 -11.71 -4.94 18.85
N LEU A 79 -12.07 -5.91 18.00
CA LEU A 79 -13.16 -5.82 17.02
C LEU A 79 -14.02 -7.08 17.11
N GLN A 80 -15.33 -6.89 17.02
CA GLN A 80 -16.30 -7.99 17.02
C GLN A 80 -16.41 -8.61 15.62
N GLY A 81 -16.85 -9.87 15.54
CA GLY A 81 -17.08 -10.56 14.27
C GLY A 81 -15.91 -11.40 13.77
N THR A 82 -15.96 -11.82 12.50
CA THR A 82 -14.90 -12.62 11.88
C THR A 82 -13.87 -11.74 11.19
N VAL A 83 -12.63 -12.22 11.08
CA VAL A 83 -11.54 -11.50 10.37
C VAL A 83 -11.95 -11.19 8.92
N VAL A 84 -12.64 -12.12 8.25
CA VAL A 84 -13.06 -11.96 6.86
C VAL A 84 -14.06 -10.82 6.72
N ASP A 85 -14.99 -10.68 7.65
CA ASP A 85 -15.99 -9.62 7.61
C ASP A 85 -15.37 -8.25 7.87
N ASN A 86 -14.48 -8.17 8.87
CA ASN A 86 -13.81 -6.91 9.22
C ASN A 86 -12.86 -6.44 8.11
N VAL A 87 -12.16 -7.36 7.43
CA VAL A 87 -11.32 -7.01 6.27
C VAL A 87 -12.18 -6.58 5.06
N LYS A 88 -13.36 -7.18 4.87
CA LYS A 88 -14.33 -6.74 3.85
C LYS A 88 -14.88 -5.36 4.15
N THR A 89 -15.18 -5.03 5.41
CA THR A 89 -15.66 -3.68 5.77
C THR A 89 -14.61 -2.61 5.49
N TYR A 90 -13.33 -2.95 5.60
CA TYR A 90 -12.21 -2.06 5.28
C TYR A 90 -12.02 -1.83 3.75
N THR A 91 -12.36 -2.82 2.92
CA THR A 91 -12.05 -2.84 1.47
C THR A 91 -13.22 -2.36 0.62
#